data_AF-A0A2U9IQU1-F1
#
_entry.id   AF-A0A2U9IQU1-F1
#
_cell.length_a   1.000
_cell.length_b   1.000
_cell.length_c   1.000
_cell.angle_alpha   90.00
_cell.angle_beta   90.00
_cell.angle_gamma   90.00
#
_symmetry.space_group_name_H-M   'P 1'
#
loop_
_entity.id
_entity.type
_entity.pdbx_description
1 polymer ?
#
loop_
_entity_poly.entity_id
_entity_poly.type
_entity_poly.pdbx_seq_one_letter_code
_entity_poly.pdbx_strand_id
1 'polypeptide(L)'
;MKGFQLSSLRLQESVRKMEDRTYVAYRELELDGLYYYDVVYVKDKERPRHFTFVTNFKGDPYTIAELYRLRWQIEEGFKVRKARIELVRKLRNKVFLFLCYTILDNAWNLFNRVVFGYITPGRKFISFDSFIKLL
;
A
#
# COMPACT_ATOMS: atom_id res chain seq x y z
N MET A 1 18.46 17.19 20.33
CA MET A 1 18.52 15.83 20.90
C MET A 1 19.31 14.96 19.93
N LYS A 2 20.49 14.46 20.32
CA LYS A 2 21.26 13.52 19.50
C LYS A 2 20.41 12.25 19.34
N GLY A 3 20.17 11.83 18.10
CA GLY A 3 19.38 10.63 17.82
C GLY A 3 20.02 9.41 18.44
N PHE A 4 19.40 8.86 19.49
CA PHE A 4 19.84 7.63 20.10
C PHE A 4 19.62 6.48 19.11
N GLN A 5 20.70 5.80 18.76
CA GLN A 5 20.66 4.65 17.86
C GLN A 5 20.50 3.38 18.69
N LEU A 6 19.29 2.82 18.72
CA LEU A 6 19.03 1.50 19.29
C LEU A 6 19.94 0.42 18.69
N SER A 7 20.45 0.61 17.48
CA SER A 7 21.40 -0.30 16.82
C SER A 7 22.74 -0.47 17.55
N SER A 8 23.13 0.46 18.43
CA SER A 8 24.37 0.34 19.22
C SER A 8 24.21 -0.55 20.44
N LEU A 9 22.99 -0.92 20.82
CA LEU A 9 22.73 -1.81 21.95
C LEU A 9 22.97 -3.26 21.54
N ARG A 10 23.52 -4.04 22.49
CA ARG A 10 23.76 -5.47 22.29
C ARG A 10 22.41 -6.17 22.09
N LEU A 11 22.33 -6.96 21.03
CA LEU A 11 21.18 -7.80 20.75
C LEU A 11 21.05 -8.85 21.85
N GLN A 12 19.92 -8.87 22.54
CA GLN A 12 19.55 -9.94 23.46
C GLN A 12 18.78 -11.00 22.67
N GLU A 13 19.33 -12.20 22.64
CA GLU A 13 18.72 -13.32 21.93
C GLU A 13 17.84 -14.11 22.91
N SER A 14 16.53 -14.10 22.68
CA SER A 14 15.61 -15.00 23.38
C SER A 14 15.06 -16.03 22.40
N VAL A 15 15.44 -17.28 22.57
CA VAL A 15 14.94 -18.37 21.74
C VAL A 15 13.64 -18.88 22.35
N ARG A 16 12.50 -18.36 21.88
CA ARG A 16 11.22 -19.04 22.04
C ARG A 16 10.91 -19.84 20.79
N LYS A 17 10.79 -21.16 20.97
CA LYS A 17 10.23 -22.09 19.99
C LYS A 17 8.74 -22.22 20.27
N MET A 18 7.91 -21.83 19.31
CA MET A 18 6.52 -22.30 19.23
C MET A 18 6.41 -23.26 18.05
N GLU A 19 5.37 -24.10 18.04
CA GLU A 19 5.19 -25.26 17.15
C GLU A 19 5.55 -24.99 15.67
N ASP A 20 5.30 -23.77 15.15
CA ASP A 20 5.60 -23.39 13.76
C ASP A 20 6.65 -22.28 13.60
N ARG A 21 7.26 -21.74 14.68
CA ARG A 21 8.03 -20.48 14.63
C ARG A 21 9.15 -20.41 15.65
N THR A 22 10.32 -19.94 15.24
CA THR A 22 11.45 -19.77 16.16
C THR A 22 12.22 -18.46 15.90
N TYR A 23 12.77 -17.91 16.98
CA TYR A 23 13.75 -16.81 17.05
C TYR A 23 13.18 -15.40 17.11
N VAL A 24 13.21 -14.85 18.33
CA VAL A 24 13.00 -13.44 18.65
C VAL A 24 14.30 -12.91 19.23
N ALA A 25 15.05 -12.19 18.40
CA ALA A 25 16.17 -11.39 18.91
C ALA A 25 15.64 -9.98 19.15
N TYR A 26 15.92 -9.40 20.32
CA TYR A 26 15.44 -8.06 20.63
C TYR A 26 16.50 -7.19 21.28
N ARG A 27 16.31 -5.87 21.22
CA ARG A 27 16.99 -4.90 22.06
C ARG A 27 15.94 -4.17 22.88
N GLU A 28 16.21 -3.98 24.16
CA GLU A 28 15.34 -3.23 25.06
C GLU A 28 16.15 -2.06 25.64
N LEU A 29 15.54 -0.88 25.68
CA LEU A 29 16.09 0.29 26.36
C LEU A 29 14.97 0.97 27.15
N GLU A 30 15.22 1.23 28.44
CA GLU A 30 14.38 2.08 29.26
C GLU A 30 14.93 3.50 29.25
N LEU A 31 14.11 4.47 28.87
CA LEU A 31 14.45 5.89 28.87
C LEU A 31 13.20 6.69 29.27
N ASP A 32 13.32 7.56 30.28
CA ASP A 32 12.22 8.44 30.74
C ASP A 32 10.90 7.71 31.06
N GLY A 33 10.99 6.48 31.61
CA GLY A 33 9.82 5.65 31.93
C GLY A 33 9.15 5.01 30.71
N LEU A 34 9.76 5.12 29.52
CA LEU A 34 9.34 4.45 28.29
C LEU A 34 10.30 3.30 27.95
N TYR A 35 9.74 2.21 27.48
CA TYR A 35 10.46 1.03 27.04
C TYR A 35 10.48 0.96 25.52
N TYR A 36 11.68 1.05 24.95
CA TYR A 36 11.95 0.96 23.53
C TYR A 36 12.38 -0.45 23.20
N TYR A 37 11.65 -1.10 22.29
CA TYR A 37 11.94 -2.46 21.85
C TYR A 37 12.31 -2.47 20.37
N ASP A 38 13.37 -3.18 20.04
CA ASP A 38 13.83 -3.43 18.68
C ASP A 38 13.85 -4.94 18.43
N VAL A 39 12.80 -5.48 17.82
CA VAL A 39 12.49 -6.92 17.75
C VAL A 39 12.66 -7.45 16.33
N VAL A 40 13.41 -8.53 16.18
CA VAL A 40 13.60 -9.26 14.92
C VAL A 40 12.91 -10.63 15.04
N TYR A 41 11.94 -10.87 14.15
CA TYR A 41 11.29 -12.17 13.97
C TYR A 41 11.89 -12.91 12.79
N VAL A 42 12.25 -14.18 12.99
CA VAL A 42 12.70 -15.06 11.91
C VAL A 42 11.63 -16.14 11.67
N LYS A 43 10.59 -15.82 10.90
CA LYS A 43 9.59 -16.83 10.53
C LYS A 43 10.15 -17.84 9.52
N ASP A 44 10.81 -17.34 8.49
CA ASP A 44 11.45 -18.11 7.43
C ASP A 44 12.88 -17.59 7.28
N LYS A 45 13.87 -18.49 7.13
CA LYS A 45 15.30 -18.12 7.00
C LYS A 45 15.56 -17.09 5.88
N GLU A 46 14.66 -16.98 4.91
CA GLU A 46 14.82 -16.14 3.73
C GLU A 46 14.53 -14.65 3.97
N ARG A 47 13.65 -14.28 4.91
CA ARG A 47 13.31 -12.87 5.18
C ARG A 47 12.98 -12.62 6.66
N PRO A 48 13.98 -12.28 7.50
CA PRO A 48 13.71 -11.80 8.85
C PRO A 48 12.90 -10.51 8.80
N ARG A 49 11.90 -10.41 9.66
CA ARG A 49 11.08 -9.21 9.82
C ARG A 49 11.58 -8.43 11.04
N HIS A 50 11.68 -7.12 10.90
CA HIS A 50 12.21 -6.22 11.91
C HIS A 50 11.12 -5.24 12.35
N PHE A 51 11.00 -5.04 13.66
CA PHE A 51 9.99 -4.19 14.28
C PHE A 51 10.63 -3.34 15.36
N THR A 52 10.42 -2.04 15.31
CA THR A 52 10.79 -1.14 16.41
C THR A 52 9.52 -0.53 16.96
N PHE A 53 9.31 -0.64 18.27
CA PHE A 53 8.13 -0.06 18.93
C PHE A 53 8.47 0.44 20.33
N VAL A 54 7.60 1.30 20.87
CA VAL A 54 7.76 1.93 22.17
C VAL A 54 6.50 1.67 22.98
N THR A 55 6.66 1.34 24.25
CA THR A 55 5.55 1.13 25.20
C THR A 55 5.86 1.78 26.54
N ASN A 56 4.82 2.09 27.30
CA ASN A 56 4.88 2.68 28.63
C ASN A 56 4.86 1.64 29.76
N PHE A 57 4.90 0.35 29.43
CA PHE A 57 4.96 -0.73 30.41
C PHE A 57 6.01 -1.76 30.00
N LYS A 58 6.70 -2.31 31.00
CA LYS A 58 7.63 -3.42 30.79
C LYS A 58 6.83 -4.70 30.54
N GLY A 59 7.06 -5.33 29.39
CA GLY A 59 6.37 -6.55 29.04
C GLY A 59 7.29 -7.49 28.27
N ASP A 60 6.86 -8.74 28.17
CA ASP A 60 7.56 -9.74 27.38
C ASP A 60 7.63 -9.29 25.90
N PRO A 61 8.82 -9.09 25.32
CA PRO A 61 8.99 -8.56 23.97
C PRO A 61 8.22 -9.37 22.92
N TYR A 62 8.13 -10.69 23.12
CA TYR A 62 7.38 -11.59 22.25
C TYR A 62 5.87 -11.30 22.28
N THR A 63 5.27 -11.20 23.47
CA THR A 63 3.84 -10.91 23.62
C THR A 63 3.48 -9.56 23.04
N ILE A 64 4.30 -8.53 23.28
CA ILE A 64 4.05 -7.20 22.75
C ILE A 64 4.15 -7.21 21.23
N ALA A 65 5.18 -7.85 20.68
CA ALA A 65 5.40 -7.79 19.24
C ALA A 65 4.40 -8.65 18.43
N GLU A 66 3.77 -9.68 19.02
CA GLU A 66 2.59 -10.35 18.43
C GLU A 66 1.37 -9.42 18.32
N LEU A 67 1.14 -8.53 19.30
CA LEU A 67 0.08 -7.52 19.20
C LEU A 67 0.33 -6.55 18.04
N TYR A 68 1.59 -6.11 17.89
CA TYR A 68 1.98 -5.26 16.75
C TYR A 68 1.91 -6.00 15.41
N ARG A 69 2.15 -7.31 15.37
CA ARG A 69 2.00 -8.14 14.17
C ARG A 69 0.55 -8.13 13.66
N LEU A 70 -0.43 -8.29 14.54
CA LEU A 70 -1.85 -8.27 14.16
C LEU A 70 -2.24 -6.91 13.57
N ARG A 71 -1.79 -5.81 14.20
CA ARG A 71 -1.98 -4.46 13.66
C ARG A 71 -1.37 -4.30 12.27
N TRP A 72 -0.17 -4.83 12.05
CA TRP A 72 0.49 -4.73 10.75
C TRP A 72 -0.25 -5.49 9.64
N GLN A 73 -0.76 -6.70 9.92
CA GLN A 73 -1.57 -7.44 8.95
C GLN A 73 -2.81 -6.66 8.52
N ILE A 74 -3.41 -5.93 9.47
CA ILE A 74 -4.53 -5.03 9.18
C ILE A 74 -4.07 -3.86 8.29
N GLU A 75 -2.95 -3.21 8.60
CA GLU A 75 -2.39 -2.10 7.81
C GLU A 75 -2.00 -2.54 6.38
N GLU A 76 -1.38 -3.71 6.21
CA GLU A 76 -1.10 -4.30 4.89
C GLU A 76 -2.40 -4.58 4.12
N GLY A 77 -3.40 -5.18 4.77
CA GLY A 77 -4.72 -5.40 4.18
C GLY A 77 -5.40 -4.09 3.74
N PHE A 78 -5.29 -3.03 4.54
CA PHE A 78 -5.79 -1.71 4.19
C PHE A 78 -5.03 -1.07 3.02
N LYS A 79 -3.69 -1.21 2.96
CA LYS A 79 -2.89 -0.72 1.83
C LYS A 79 -3.32 -1.39 0.52
N VAL A 80 -3.51 -2.71 0.53
CA VAL A 80 -4.00 -3.46 -0.64
C VAL A 80 -5.40 -3.01 -1.05
N ARG A 81 -6.33 -2.84 -0.10
CA ARG A 81 -7.68 -2.32 -0.39
C ARG A 81 -7.64 -0.91 -0.96
N LYS A 82 -6.83 -0.01 -0.39
CA LYS A 82 -6.70 1.38 -0.86
C LYS A 82 -6.13 1.43 -2.27
N ALA A 83 -5.09 0.66 -2.57
CA ALA A 83 -4.53 0.55 -3.92
C ALA A 83 -5.55 0.02 -4.93
N ARG A 84 -6.35 -0.98 -4.55
CA ARG A 84 -7.43 -1.52 -5.40
C ARG A 84 -8.51 -0.47 -5.67
N ILE A 85 -8.93 0.28 -4.64
CA ILE A 85 -9.93 1.36 -4.79
C ILE A 85 -9.40 2.46 -5.71
N GLU A 86 -8.11 2.83 -5.58
CA GLU A 86 -7.49 3.84 -6.43
C GLU A 86 -7.42 3.39 -7.89
N LEU A 87 -7.06 2.13 -8.14
CA LEU A 87 -7.04 1.54 -9.49
C LEU A 87 -8.44 1.55 -10.12
N VAL A 88 -9.47 1.12 -9.38
CA VAL A 88 -10.86 1.14 -9.85
C VAL A 88 -11.32 2.58 -10.16
N ARG A 89 -10.94 3.55 -9.33
CA ARG A 89 -11.28 4.96 -9.55
C ARG A 89 -10.60 5.52 -10.80
N LYS A 90 -9.33 5.21 -11.04
CA LYS A 90 -8.60 5.58 -12.26
C LYS A 90 -9.25 4.97 -13.51
N LEU A 91 -9.60 3.68 -13.46
CA LEU A 91 -10.28 3.01 -14.57
C LEU A 91 -11.65 3.65 -14.86
N ARG A 92 -12.46 3.91 -13.82
CA ARG A 92 -13.76 4.56 -13.96
C ARG A 92 -13.65 5.93 -14.61
N ASN A 93 -12.67 6.74 -14.22
CA ASN A 93 -12.44 8.06 -14.83
C ASN A 93 -12.08 7.95 -16.31
N LYS A 94 -11.24 6.97 -16.70
CA LYS A 94 -10.88 6.74 -18.11
C LYS A 94 -12.10 6.33 -18.94
N VAL A 95 -12.94 5.43 -18.42
CA VAL A 95 -14.19 5.02 -19.07
C VAL A 95 -15.16 6.19 -19.22
N PHE A 96 -15.31 7.01 -18.18
CA PHE A 96 -16.17 8.19 -18.22
C PHE A 96 -15.72 9.20 -19.29
N LEU A 97 -14.42 9.52 -19.34
CA LEU A 97 -13.87 10.42 -20.35
C LEU A 97 -14.07 9.89 -21.78
N PHE A 98 -13.93 8.57 -21.97
CA PHE A 98 -14.19 7.96 -23.28
C PHE A 98 -15.65 8.09 -23.70
N LEU A 99 -16.60 7.84 -22.78
CA LEU A 99 -18.02 8.02 -23.05
C LEU A 99 -18.35 9.47 -23.43
N CYS A 100 -17.81 10.45 -22.69
CA CYS A 100 -17.97 11.86 -23.03
C CYS A 100 -17.43 12.18 -24.42
N TYR A 101 -16.25 11.67 -24.77
CA TYR A 101 -15.68 11.82 -26.10
C TYR A 101 -16.58 11.25 -27.19
N THR A 102 -17.10 10.02 -27.01
CA THR A 102 -17.98 9.38 -28.00
C THR A 102 -19.28 10.16 -28.19
N ILE A 103 -19.89 10.64 -27.11
CA ILE A 103 -21.13 11.43 -27.18
C ILE A 103 -20.86 12.76 -27.89
N LEU A 104 -19.78 13.45 -27.55
CA LEU A 104 -19.40 14.72 -28.19
C LEU A 104 -19.09 14.55 -29.67
N ASP A 105 -18.35 13.51 -30.06
CA ASP A 105 -18.03 13.25 -31.47
C ASP A 105 -19.30 12.92 -32.28
N ASN A 106 -20.22 12.13 -31.72
CA ASN A 106 -21.52 11.85 -32.33
C ASN A 106 -22.40 13.11 -32.45
N ALA A 107 -22.46 13.93 -31.40
CA ALA A 107 -23.21 15.19 -31.41
C ALA A 107 -22.64 16.17 -32.44
N TRP A 108 -21.31 16.24 -32.56
CA TRP A 108 -20.62 17.06 -33.55
C TRP A 108 -20.92 16.60 -34.98
N ASN A 109 -20.87 15.29 -35.24
CA ASN A 109 -21.22 14.74 -36.55
C ASN A 109 -22.70 14.99 -36.90
N LEU A 110 -23.61 14.88 -35.93
CA LEU A 110 -25.02 15.20 -36.13
C LEU A 110 -25.22 16.69 -36.44
N PHE A 111 -24.56 17.57 -35.68
CA PHE A 111 -24.61 19.02 -35.91
C PHE A 111 -24.10 19.38 -37.31
N ASN A 112 -22.97 18.81 -37.73
CA ASN A 112 -22.41 19.06 -39.06
C ASN A 112 -23.34 18.58 -40.18
N ARG A 113 -24.02 17.45 -39.97
CA ARG A 113 -25.01 16.94 -40.92
C ARG A 113 -26.23 17.85 -41.02
N VAL A 114 -26.74 18.35 -39.90
CA VAL A 114 -27.95 19.17 -39.85
C VAL A 114 -27.70 20.60 -40.33
N VAL A 115 -26.59 21.21 -39.93
CA VAL A 115 -26.30 22.63 -40.21
C VAL A 115 -25.58 22.83 -41.54
N PHE A 116 -24.63 21.96 -41.87
CA PHE A 116 -23.77 22.13 -43.04
C PHE A 116 -24.03 21.11 -44.15
N GLY A 117 -24.96 20.16 -43.95
CA GLY A 117 -25.27 19.12 -44.94
C GLY A 117 -24.12 18.15 -45.22
N TYR A 118 -23.05 18.18 -44.41
CA TYR A 118 -21.82 17.43 -44.66
C TYR A 118 -21.80 16.15 -43.82
N ILE A 119 -21.57 15.01 -44.47
CA ILE A 119 -21.29 13.74 -43.80
C ILE A 119 -19.80 13.50 -43.96
N THR A 120 -19.05 13.49 -42.85
CA THR A 120 -17.61 13.19 -42.85
C THR A 120 -17.40 11.73 -43.27
N PRO A 121 -16.96 11.41 -44.51
CA PRO A 121 -16.83 10.03 -44.93
C PRO A 121 -15.54 9.46 -44.36
N GLY A 122 -15.59 8.28 -43.74
CA GLY A 122 -14.38 7.50 -43.39
C GLY A 122 -13.70 7.84 -42.06
N ARG A 123 -14.32 8.62 -41.16
CA ARG A 123 -13.77 8.83 -39.82
C ARG A 123 -13.92 7.55 -38.99
N LYS A 124 -12.82 6.82 -38.76
CA LYS A 124 -12.82 5.65 -37.89
C LYS A 124 -13.01 6.08 -36.44
N PHE A 125 -13.94 5.45 -35.73
CA PHE A 125 -14.08 5.60 -34.28
C PHE A 125 -12.74 5.28 -33.61
N ILE A 126 -12.27 6.18 -32.74
CA ILE A 126 -11.07 5.93 -31.94
C ILE A 126 -11.41 4.81 -30.95
N SER A 127 -10.64 3.73 -30.98
CA SER A 127 -10.78 2.64 -30.01
C SER A 127 -10.38 3.12 -28.61
N PHE A 128 -10.94 2.50 -27.56
CA PHE A 128 -10.64 2.84 -26.17
C PHE A 128 -9.13 2.80 -25.86
N ASP A 129 -8.40 1.81 -26.39
CA ASP A 129 -6.95 1.70 -26.20
C ASP A 129 -6.18 2.84 -26.87
N SER A 130 -6.63 3.30 -28.03
CA SER A 130 -6.04 4.45 -28.72
C SER A 130 -6.35 5.76 -27.98
N PHE A 131 -7.56 5.89 -27.43
CA PHE A 131 -7.97 7.03 -26.62
C PHE A 131 -7.18 7.13 -25.32
N ILE A 132 -6.94 6.01 -24.63
CA ILE A 132 -6.11 6.00 -23.41
C ILE A 132 -4.67 6.39 -23.72
N LYS A 133 -4.10 6.00 -24.87
CA LYS A 133 -2.73 6.39 -25.24
C LYS A 133 -2.58 7.89 -25.49
N LEU A 134 -3.67 8.60 -25.78
CA LEU A 134 -3.70 10.04 -26.01
C LEU A 134 -3.85 10.85 -24.71
N LEU A 135 -4.05 10.21 -23.56
CA LEU A 135 -4.46 10.81 -22.27
C LEU A 135 -3.39 10.59 -21.18
#